data_AF-A0A8T6ZDA8-F1
#
_entry.id   AF-A0A8T6ZDA8-F1
#
_cell.length_a   1.000
_cell.length_b   1.000
_cell.length_c   1.000
_cell.angle_alpha   90.00
_cell.angle_beta   90.00
_cell.angle_gamma   90.00
#
_symmetry.space_group_name_H-M   'P 1'
#
loop_
_entity.id
_entity.type
_entity.pdbx_description
1 polymer ?
#
loop_
_entity_poly.entity_id
_entity_poly.type
_entity_poly.pdbx_seq_one_letter_code
_entity_poly.pdbx_strand_id
1 'polypeptide(L)'
;MPTATTATTATTAAAIKAAFLWACEQDVVCAKPGNVSIASAGHGMNAEHFLASARAACAPLTRDGASVGARIEAAIAGTRAVAGCNTNLGIVLLCAPLAAAFERAFERAFEDAFEADPPSASLSACAASLQQVLHALSVEDACAAYRAIALANPGGLGEADSQSVGTTPTVDLRAAMTLAADRDSIARQYAEDFRDVLGFGLATFRAACAARAASPTPLADAVLLTWFGFLARWPDSHIARKHGNACAQRISDEAAAWLAQGEARLCAPGALDNWDAALKAGGINPGTSADLTVATLFAAACLDTALVAHTPIFSLD
;
A
#
# COMPACT_ATOMS: atom_id res chain seq x y z
N MET A 1 25.17 24.14 -14.47
CA MET A 1 25.04 22.68 -14.59
C MET A 1 24.70 22.14 -13.22
N PRO A 2 23.67 21.28 -13.07
CA PRO A 2 23.44 20.60 -11.80
C PRO A 2 24.66 19.76 -11.44
N THR A 3 25.01 19.69 -10.15
CA THR A 3 26.06 18.81 -9.64
C THR A 3 25.60 17.34 -9.76
N ALA A 4 26.53 16.39 -9.84
CA ALA A 4 26.18 14.96 -9.94
C ALA A 4 25.18 14.53 -8.85
N THR A 5 25.34 15.03 -7.63
CA THR A 5 24.41 14.84 -6.51
C THR A 5 22.98 15.32 -6.82
N THR A 6 22.80 16.50 -7.45
CA THR A 6 21.45 17.02 -7.75
C THR A 6 20.75 16.25 -8.89
N ALA A 7 21.51 15.67 -9.82
CA ALA A 7 20.95 14.80 -10.87
C ALA A 7 20.53 13.43 -10.32
N THR A 8 21.28 12.90 -9.37
CA THR A 8 21.02 11.63 -8.67
C THR A 8 19.75 11.68 -7.82
N THR A 9 19.57 12.73 -7.00
CA THR A 9 18.38 12.91 -6.16
C THR A 9 17.11 13.05 -7.01
N ALA A 10 17.20 13.76 -8.15
CA ALA A 10 16.09 13.92 -9.07
C ALA A 10 15.64 12.59 -9.72
N THR A 11 16.58 11.68 -10.00
CA THR A 11 16.31 10.37 -10.63
C THR A 11 15.67 9.40 -9.64
N THR A 12 16.16 9.39 -8.40
CA THR A 12 15.61 8.59 -7.28
C THR A 12 14.17 8.98 -6.97
N ALA A 13 13.92 10.27 -6.77
CA ALA A 13 12.58 10.76 -6.49
C ALA A 13 11.61 10.48 -7.64
N ALA A 14 12.06 10.54 -8.90
CA ALA A 14 11.24 10.19 -10.05
C ALA A 14 10.85 8.70 -10.06
N ALA A 15 11.78 7.79 -9.75
CA ALA A 15 11.50 6.36 -9.68
C ALA A 15 10.49 6.01 -8.58
N ILE A 16 10.64 6.58 -7.39
CA ILE A 16 9.72 6.36 -6.26
C ILE A 16 8.32 6.90 -6.60
N LYS A 17 8.23 8.10 -7.20
CA LYS A 17 6.95 8.67 -7.67
C LYS A 17 6.25 7.78 -8.68
N ALA A 18 7.00 7.31 -9.68
CA ALA A 18 6.46 6.46 -10.74
C ALA A 18 5.98 5.11 -10.17
N ALA A 19 6.75 4.49 -9.27
CA ALA A 19 6.37 3.26 -8.58
C ALA A 19 5.10 3.43 -7.74
N PHE A 20 4.97 4.54 -7.01
CA PHE A 20 3.79 4.80 -6.17
C PHE A 20 2.52 4.97 -7.01
N LEU A 21 2.58 5.78 -8.07
CA LEU A 21 1.45 6.00 -8.97
C LEU A 21 1.05 4.71 -9.68
N TRP A 22 2.04 3.98 -10.21
CA TRP A 22 1.82 2.69 -10.86
C TRP A 22 1.11 1.70 -9.91
N ALA A 23 1.60 1.56 -8.67
CA ALA A 23 1.01 0.64 -7.69
C ALA A 23 -0.44 0.99 -7.37
N CYS A 24 -0.75 2.27 -7.16
CA CYS A 24 -2.12 2.74 -6.89
C CYS A 24 -3.07 2.52 -8.08
N GLU A 25 -2.55 2.66 -9.30
CA GLU A 25 -3.33 2.45 -10.50
C GLU A 25 -3.62 0.96 -10.75
N GLN A 26 -2.61 0.11 -10.62
CA GLN A 26 -2.79 -1.34 -10.77
C GLN A 26 -3.83 -1.89 -9.77
N ASP A 27 -3.97 -1.25 -8.62
CA ASP A 27 -5.03 -1.56 -7.67
C ASP A 27 -6.42 -1.36 -8.28
N VAL A 28 -6.71 -0.20 -8.88
CA VAL A 28 -8.05 0.06 -9.44
C VAL A 28 -8.27 -0.58 -10.81
N VAL A 29 -7.21 -0.93 -11.54
CA VAL A 29 -7.30 -1.74 -12.77
C VAL A 29 -7.73 -3.16 -12.43
N CYS A 30 -7.19 -3.74 -11.35
CA CYS A 30 -7.52 -5.07 -10.90
C CYS A 30 -8.89 -5.11 -10.19
N ALA A 31 -9.83 -5.88 -10.72
CA ALA A 31 -11.13 -6.12 -10.09
C ALA A 31 -11.01 -7.08 -8.89
N LYS A 32 -10.85 -6.51 -7.70
CA LYS A 32 -10.78 -7.24 -6.42
C LYS A 32 -12.16 -7.27 -5.75
N PRO A 33 -12.75 -8.46 -5.48
CA PRO A 33 -14.10 -8.57 -4.93
C PRO A 33 -14.34 -7.74 -3.66
N GLY A 34 -15.44 -7.00 -3.64
CA GLY A 34 -15.83 -6.13 -2.54
C GLY A 34 -15.14 -4.76 -2.54
N ASN A 35 -14.06 -4.56 -3.31
CA ASN A 35 -13.34 -3.30 -3.39
C ASN A 35 -13.68 -2.51 -4.67
N VAL A 36 -13.18 -1.28 -4.79
CA VAL A 36 -13.38 -0.42 -5.95
C VAL A 36 -12.39 -0.78 -7.06
N SER A 37 -12.90 -0.82 -8.29
CA SER A 37 -12.10 -0.92 -9.53
C SER A 37 -12.73 -0.05 -10.61
N ILE A 38 -12.05 0.09 -11.76
CA ILE A 38 -12.59 0.77 -12.95
C ILE A 38 -13.91 0.14 -13.40
N ALA A 39 -13.99 -1.20 -13.32
CA ALA A 39 -15.17 -1.95 -13.74
C ALA A 39 -16.30 -1.94 -12.69
N SER A 40 -16.01 -1.60 -11.43
CA SER A 40 -16.96 -1.81 -10.34
C SER A 40 -16.76 -0.79 -9.21
N ALA A 41 -17.60 0.24 -9.19
CA ALA A 41 -17.69 1.21 -8.09
C ALA A 41 -18.17 0.55 -6.79
N GLY A 42 -18.01 1.23 -5.65
CA GLY A 42 -18.43 0.69 -4.36
C GLY A 42 -18.23 1.66 -3.20
N HIS A 43 -19.00 1.48 -2.12
CA HIS A 43 -18.83 2.23 -0.86
C HIS A 43 -18.91 3.76 -1.01
N GLY A 44 -19.72 4.24 -1.96
CA GLY A 44 -19.84 5.66 -2.29
C GLY A 44 -18.64 6.25 -3.05
N MET A 45 -17.76 5.39 -3.59
CA MET A 45 -16.55 5.78 -4.31
C MET A 45 -16.47 5.09 -5.68
N ASN A 46 -15.66 5.67 -6.57
CA ASN A 46 -15.32 5.12 -7.88
C ASN A 46 -13.78 5.18 -8.09
N ALA A 47 -13.26 4.56 -9.16
CA ALA A 47 -11.83 4.51 -9.43
C ALA A 47 -11.18 5.91 -9.58
N GLU A 48 -11.92 6.89 -10.11
CA GLU A 48 -11.42 8.26 -10.29
C GLU A 48 -11.04 8.91 -8.95
N HIS A 49 -11.84 8.70 -7.89
CA HIS A 49 -11.49 9.16 -6.55
C HIS A 49 -10.13 8.64 -6.08
N PHE A 50 -9.85 7.35 -6.29
CA PHE A 50 -8.58 6.72 -5.88
C PHE A 50 -7.40 7.24 -6.71
N LEU A 51 -7.57 7.38 -8.03
CA LEU A 51 -6.53 7.90 -8.92
C LEU A 51 -6.22 9.38 -8.65
N ALA A 52 -7.25 10.20 -8.41
CA ALA A 52 -7.06 11.59 -8.00
C ALA A 52 -6.31 11.68 -6.65
N SER A 53 -6.66 10.81 -5.71
CA SER A 53 -6.00 10.73 -4.41
C SER A 53 -4.54 10.30 -4.52
N ALA A 54 -4.23 9.32 -5.36
CA ALA A 54 -2.85 8.90 -5.64
C ALA A 54 -2.03 10.06 -6.23
N ARG A 55 -2.56 10.79 -7.21
CA ARG A 55 -1.89 11.98 -7.78
C ARG A 55 -1.64 13.07 -6.74
N ALA A 56 -2.64 13.37 -5.91
CA ALA A 56 -2.52 14.39 -4.86
C ALA A 56 -1.56 13.97 -3.73
N ALA A 57 -1.54 12.69 -3.37
CA ALA A 57 -0.67 12.14 -2.33
C ALA A 57 0.79 12.00 -2.78
N CYS A 58 1.04 11.78 -4.08
CA CYS A 58 2.36 11.40 -4.61
C CYS A 58 3.47 12.40 -4.25
N ALA A 59 3.32 13.69 -4.58
CA ALA A 59 4.37 14.67 -4.32
C ALA A 59 4.69 14.86 -2.81
N PRO A 60 3.69 14.96 -1.91
CA PRO A 60 3.94 14.96 -0.47
C PRO A 60 4.59 13.67 0.05
N LEU A 61 4.13 12.51 -0.41
CA LEU A 61 4.59 11.19 0.05
C LEU A 61 6.06 10.95 -0.31
N THR A 62 6.50 11.42 -1.47
CA THR A 62 7.88 11.26 -1.96
C THR A 62 8.70 12.53 -1.78
N ARG A 63 8.36 13.39 -0.82
CA ARG A 63 9.11 14.62 -0.56
C ARG A 63 10.45 14.29 0.09
N ASP A 64 11.52 14.59 -0.65
CA ASP A 64 12.91 14.41 -0.24
C ASP A 64 13.19 14.99 1.15
N GLY A 65 13.85 14.21 2.00
CA GLY A 65 14.25 14.59 3.36
C GLY A 65 13.09 14.79 4.36
N ALA A 66 11.83 14.66 3.95
CA ALA A 66 10.70 14.82 4.86
C ALA A 66 10.56 13.63 5.82
N SER A 67 10.19 13.89 7.07
CA SER A 67 9.87 12.83 8.04
C SER A 67 8.64 12.02 7.61
N VAL A 68 8.50 10.81 8.15
CA VAL A 68 7.40 9.91 7.80
C VAL A 68 6.05 10.52 8.16
N GLY A 69 5.89 11.09 9.35
CA GLY A 69 4.66 11.75 9.76
C GLY A 69 4.31 12.95 8.90
N ALA A 70 5.31 13.75 8.50
CA ALA A 70 5.11 14.90 7.62
C ALA A 70 4.67 14.48 6.20
N ARG A 71 5.19 13.35 5.68
CA ARG A 71 4.73 12.75 4.42
C ARG A 71 3.26 12.31 4.54
N ILE A 72 2.92 11.62 5.62
CA ILE A 72 1.56 11.12 5.88
C ILE A 72 0.56 12.27 5.94
N GLU A 73 0.81 13.28 6.79
CA GLU A 73 -0.12 14.39 7.00
C GLU A 73 -0.38 15.18 5.71
N ALA A 74 0.69 15.53 4.99
CA ALA A 74 0.55 16.30 3.76
C ALA A 74 -0.11 15.49 2.63
N ALA A 75 0.17 14.19 2.52
CA ALA A 75 -0.47 13.32 1.52
C ALA A 75 -1.98 13.15 1.77
N ILE A 76 -2.39 13.00 3.04
CA ILE A 76 -3.81 12.91 3.40
C ILE A 76 -4.52 14.24 3.24
N ALA A 77 -3.86 15.36 3.57
CA ALA A 77 -4.42 16.68 3.29
C ALA A 77 -4.69 16.89 1.79
N GLY A 78 -3.74 16.50 0.93
CA GLY A 78 -3.90 16.52 -0.52
C GLY A 78 -5.07 15.63 -0.98
N THR A 79 -5.14 14.41 -0.47
CA THR A 79 -6.24 13.48 -0.78
C THR A 79 -7.61 14.07 -0.40
N ARG A 80 -7.73 14.61 0.82
CA ARG A 80 -8.97 15.19 1.31
C ARG A 80 -9.45 16.34 0.45
N ALA A 81 -8.54 17.17 -0.05
CA ALA A 81 -8.84 18.32 -0.90
C ALA A 81 -9.41 17.92 -2.28
N VAL A 82 -8.99 16.78 -2.84
CA VAL A 82 -9.41 16.35 -4.19
C VAL A 82 -10.57 15.35 -4.19
N ALA A 83 -10.62 14.43 -3.23
CA ALA A 83 -11.60 13.33 -3.23
C ALA A 83 -12.76 13.53 -2.24
N GLY A 84 -12.63 14.43 -1.25
CA GLY A 84 -13.68 14.70 -0.26
C GLY A 84 -14.07 13.50 0.62
N CYS A 85 -13.35 12.37 0.53
CA CYS A 85 -13.55 11.13 1.28
C CYS A 85 -12.21 10.43 1.52
N ASN A 86 -12.21 9.38 2.35
CA ASN A 86 -11.02 8.56 2.58
C ASN A 86 -10.93 7.44 1.54
N THR A 87 -9.93 7.53 0.68
CA THR A 87 -9.65 6.57 -0.39
C THR A 87 -8.33 5.82 -0.18
N ASN A 88 -7.37 6.40 0.54
CA ASN A 88 -5.98 5.90 0.53
C ASN A 88 -5.23 6.06 1.87
N LEU A 89 -5.92 6.27 3.00
CA LEU A 89 -5.23 6.40 4.29
C LEU A 89 -4.30 5.21 4.58
N GLY A 90 -4.78 3.98 4.37
CA GLY A 90 -3.97 2.78 4.61
C GLY A 90 -2.77 2.70 3.66
N ILE A 91 -2.98 2.94 2.37
CA ILE A 91 -1.91 3.09 1.38
C ILE A 91 -0.85 4.09 1.83
N VAL A 92 -1.24 5.31 2.24
CA VAL A 92 -0.30 6.37 2.65
C VAL A 92 0.47 5.98 3.91
N LEU A 93 -0.20 5.40 4.91
CA LEU A 93 0.45 4.90 6.12
C LEU A 93 1.49 3.82 5.80
N LEU A 94 1.20 2.89 4.89
CA LEU A 94 2.16 1.85 4.50
C LEU A 94 3.30 2.40 3.63
N CYS A 95 2.98 3.24 2.64
CA CYS A 95 3.96 3.68 1.64
C CYS A 95 4.88 4.81 2.14
N ALA A 96 4.50 5.60 3.15
CA ALA A 96 5.34 6.68 3.67
C ALA A 96 6.70 6.19 4.26
N PRO A 97 6.74 5.21 5.19
CA PRO A 97 8.01 4.67 5.68
C PRO A 97 8.78 3.90 4.58
N LEU A 98 8.09 3.23 3.65
CA LEU A 98 8.72 2.59 2.49
C LEU A 98 9.40 3.62 1.58
N ALA A 99 8.74 4.74 1.27
CA ALA A 99 9.31 5.79 0.44
C ALA A 99 10.58 6.37 1.07
N ALA A 100 10.56 6.62 2.39
CA ALA A 100 11.74 7.08 3.12
C ALA A 100 12.87 6.02 3.14
N ALA A 101 12.52 4.73 3.22
CA ALA A 101 13.48 3.64 3.18
C ALA A 101 14.14 3.49 1.79
N PHE A 102 13.35 3.57 0.72
CA PHE A 102 13.86 3.51 -0.65
C PHE A 102 14.73 4.72 -0.99
N GLU A 103 14.34 5.92 -0.58
CA GLU A 103 15.15 7.13 -0.70
C GLU A 103 16.56 6.92 -0.12
N ARG A 104 16.64 6.48 1.15
CA ARG A 104 17.92 6.17 1.80
C ARG A 104 18.68 5.02 1.14
N ALA A 105 17.97 3.99 0.67
CA ALA A 105 18.61 2.84 0.02
C ALA A 105 19.21 3.21 -1.34
N PHE A 106 18.53 4.05 -2.12
CA PHE A 106 19.05 4.56 -3.37
C PHE A 106 20.25 5.48 -3.13
N GLU A 107 20.18 6.43 -2.20
CA GLU A 107 21.30 7.31 -1.85
C GLU A 107 22.58 6.51 -1.54
N ARG A 108 22.48 5.48 -0.69
CA ARG A 108 23.60 4.58 -0.37
C ARG A 108 24.10 3.81 -1.60
N ALA A 109 23.19 3.28 -2.43
CA ALA A 109 23.57 2.56 -3.64
C ALA A 109 24.34 3.45 -4.64
N PHE A 110 24.04 4.76 -4.69
CA PHE A 110 24.80 5.72 -5.48
C PHE A 110 26.18 6.05 -4.87
N GLU A 111 26.30 6.11 -3.54
CA GLU A 111 27.59 6.29 -2.87
C GLU A 111 28.54 5.10 -3.09
N ASP A 112 27.99 3.88 -3.13
CA ASP A 112 28.73 2.64 -3.31
C ASP A 112 29.00 2.29 -4.80
N ALA A 113 28.31 2.93 -5.75
CA ALA A 113 28.42 2.62 -7.18
C ALA A 113 29.73 3.15 -7.78
N PHE A 114 30.72 2.26 -7.93
CA PHE A 114 31.88 2.45 -8.82
C PHE A 114 31.44 2.12 -10.26
N GLU A 115 31.35 3.13 -11.13
CA GLU A 115 31.06 3.10 -12.58
C GLU A 115 30.60 1.77 -13.21
N ALA A 116 29.31 1.66 -13.59
CA ALA A 116 28.84 1.21 -14.93
C ALA A 116 27.34 0.82 -14.96
N ASP A 117 26.73 0.43 -13.84
CA ASP A 117 25.31 0.07 -13.77
C ASP A 117 24.46 1.14 -13.06
N PRO A 118 23.24 1.44 -13.54
CA PRO A 118 22.31 2.27 -12.79
C PRO A 118 22.01 1.58 -11.45
N PRO A 119 22.13 2.28 -10.30
CA PRO A 119 21.94 1.64 -9.01
C PRO A 119 20.50 1.21 -8.85
N SER A 120 20.31 -0.08 -8.56
CA SER A 120 19.05 -0.64 -8.09
C SER A 120 19.16 -0.90 -6.60
N ALA A 121 18.15 -0.47 -5.83
CA ALA A 121 18.08 -0.79 -4.42
C ALA A 121 17.84 -2.30 -4.24
N SER A 122 18.73 -3.00 -3.55
CA SER A 122 18.50 -4.40 -3.20
C SER A 122 17.44 -4.53 -2.10
N LEU A 123 16.74 -5.66 -2.04
CA LEU A 123 15.75 -5.92 -1.00
C LEU A 123 16.37 -5.87 0.41
N SER A 124 17.60 -6.37 0.58
CA SER A 124 18.29 -6.34 1.86
C SER A 124 18.67 -4.92 2.28
N ALA A 125 19.14 -4.08 1.34
CA ALA A 125 19.44 -2.68 1.61
C ALA A 125 18.16 -1.90 1.97
N CYS A 126 17.06 -2.12 1.24
CA CYS A 126 15.77 -1.51 1.55
C CYS A 126 15.26 -1.94 2.93
N ALA A 127 15.31 -3.23 3.28
CA ALA A 127 14.89 -3.73 4.59
C ALA A 127 15.73 -3.12 5.72
N ALA A 128 17.05 -3.00 5.55
CA ALA A 128 17.92 -2.35 6.54
C ALA A 128 17.61 -0.86 6.68
N SER A 129 17.41 -0.13 5.58
CA SER A 129 16.99 1.27 5.59
C SER A 129 15.62 1.45 6.25
N LEU A 130 14.68 0.55 6.02
CA LEU A 130 13.35 0.58 6.64
C LEU A 130 13.42 0.38 8.15
N GLN A 131 14.21 -0.58 8.63
CA GLN A 131 14.43 -0.74 10.06
C GLN A 131 14.98 0.54 10.69
N GLN A 132 15.95 1.19 10.05
CA GLN A 132 16.48 2.49 10.50
C GLN A 132 15.41 3.59 10.50
N VAL A 133 14.54 3.64 9.49
CA VAL A 133 13.42 4.59 9.43
C VAL A 133 12.44 4.33 10.59
N LEU A 134 12.04 3.08 10.80
CA LEU A 134 11.07 2.71 11.84
C LEU A 134 11.60 2.95 13.26
N HIS A 135 12.89 2.70 13.51
CA HIS A 135 13.52 3.00 14.81
C HIS A 135 13.73 4.50 15.07
N ALA A 136 13.74 5.31 14.01
CA ALA A 136 13.91 6.77 14.11
C ALA A 136 12.60 7.55 14.14
N LEU A 137 11.44 6.87 14.09
CA LEU A 137 10.14 7.51 14.20
C LEU A 137 10.02 8.25 15.53
N SER A 138 9.51 9.47 15.50
CA SER A 138 9.40 10.33 16.69
C SER A 138 7.97 10.50 17.19
N VAL A 139 7.82 11.21 18.30
CA VAL A 139 6.51 11.67 18.82
C VAL A 139 5.87 12.66 17.85
N GLU A 140 6.66 13.51 17.18
CA GLU A 140 6.17 14.43 16.15
C GLU A 140 5.62 13.68 14.93
N ASP A 141 6.27 12.58 14.54
CA ASP A 141 5.73 11.69 13.50
C ASP A 141 4.37 11.09 13.93
N ALA A 142 4.25 10.69 15.19
CA ALA A 142 2.99 10.21 15.76
C ALA A 142 1.90 11.29 15.72
N CYS A 143 2.24 12.51 16.15
CA CYS A 143 1.32 13.65 16.14
C CYS A 143 0.80 13.96 14.73
N ALA A 144 1.69 13.96 13.74
CA ALA A 144 1.33 14.20 12.35
C ALA A 144 0.47 13.07 11.77
N ALA A 145 0.82 11.81 12.03
CA ALA A 145 0.01 10.67 11.63
C ALA A 145 -1.39 10.69 12.28
N TYR A 146 -1.50 11.07 13.55
CA TYR A 146 -2.79 11.15 14.24
C TYR A 146 -3.68 12.25 13.64
N ARG A 147 -3.11 13.43 13.35
CA ARG A 147 -3.82 14.49 12.62
C ARG A 147 -4.29 14.01 11.24
N ALA A 148 -3.45 13.26 10.53
CA ALA A 148 -3.80 12.69 9.23
C ALA A 148 -4.95 11.68 9.34
N ILE A 149 -4.89 10.75 10.30
CA ILE A 149 -5.94 9.75 10.53
C ILE A 149 -7.26 10.45 10.91
N ALA A 150 -7.21 11.45 11.80
CA ALA A 150 -8.37 12.26 12.16
C ALA A 150 -8.96 13.01 10.95
N LEU A 151 -8.11 13.59 10.09
CA LEU A 151 -8.53 14.28 8.86
C LEU A 151 -9.16 13.33 7.84
N ALA A 152 -8.61 12.13 7.68
CA ALA A 152 -9.18 11.10 6.82
C ALA A 152 -10.52 10.59 7.36
N ASN A 153 -10.73 10.59 8.68
CA ASN A 153 -11.93 10.12 9.35
C ASN A 153 -12.35 8.69 8.88
N PRO A 154 -11.48 7.68 9.04
CA PRO A 154 -11.80 6.32 8.63
C PRO A 154 -12.92 5.74 9.51
N GLY A 155 -13.82 4.96 8.88
CA GLY A 155 -14.92 4.33 9.59
C GLY A 155 -14.45 3.24 10.55
N GLY A 156 -15.04 3.19 11.75
CA GLY A 156 -14.92 2.06 12.68
C GLY A 156 -13.63 2.01 13.51
N LEU A 157 -12.91 3.13 13.68
CA LEU A 157 -11.73 3.15 14.58
C LEU A 157 -12.07 2.86 16.04
N GLY A 158 -13.26 3.23 16.50
CA GLY A 158 -13.66 3.11 17.90
C GLY A 158 -12.78 3.95 18.84
N GLU A 159 -12.89 3.66 20.14
CA GLU A 159 -11.99 4.20 21.16
C GLU A 159 -10.86 3.20 21.44
N ALA A 160 -9.69 3.70 21.82
CA ALA A 160 -8.57 2.89 22.28
C ALA A 160 -8.33 3.12 23.78
N ASP A 161 -7.97 2.06 24.52
CA ASP A 161 -7.71 2.13 25.96
C ASP A 161 -6.54 3.07 26.30
N SER A 162 -5.61 3.26 25.36
CA SER A 162 -4.50 4.20 25.47
C SER A 162 -4.11 4.73 24.09
N GLN A 163 -3.55 5.95 24.05
CA GLN A 163 -3.09 6.61 22.82
C GLN A 163 -4.18 6.68 21.72
N SER A 164 -5.41 7.05 22.09
CA SER A 164 -6.50 7.22 21.13
C SER A 164 -6.15 8.31 20.10
N VAL A 165 -6.46 8.08 18.83
CA VAL A 165 -6.15 8.99 17.71
C VAL A 165 -6.77 10.39 17.90
N GLY A 166 -7.83 10.50 18.70
CA GLY A 166 -8.44 11.78 19.09
C GLY A 166 -7.65 12.60 20.11
N THR A 167 -6.51 12.09 20.59
CA THR A 167 -5.68 12.74 21.62
C THR A 167 -4.26 12.98 21.12
N THR A 168 -3.52 13.88 21.77
CA THR A 168 -2.09 14.08 21.45
C THR A 168 -1.29 12.85 21.90
N PRO A 169 -0.56 12.16 21.00
CA PRO A 169 0.23 10.99 21.38
C PRO A 169 1.41 11.40 22.28
N THR A 170 1.75 10.53 23.23
CA THR A 170 2.89 10.72 24.15
C THR A 170 4.05 9.75 23.87
N VAL A 171 3.88 8.87 22.88
CA VAL A 171 4.87 7.88 22.44
C VAL A 171 5.19 8.09 20.97
N ASP A 172 6.29 7.53 20.49
CA ASP A 172 6.63 7.58 19.07
C ASP A 172 5.63 6.78 18.20
N LEU A 173 5.67 7.02 16.88
CA LEU A 173 4.71 6.41 15.96
C LEU A 173 4.82 4.87 15.93
N ARG A 174 6.03 4.30 16.08
CA ARG A 174 6.20 2.85 16.07
C ARG A 174 5.54 2.25 17.30
N ALA A 175 5.80 2.81 18.49
CA ALA A 175 5.19 2.38 19.74
C ALA A 175 3.66 2.50 19.70
N ALA A 176 3.12 3.60 19.16
CA ALA A 176 1.69 3.78 18.96
C ALA A 176 1.08 2.70 18.05
N MET A 177 1.74 2.37 16.93
CA MET A 177 1.29 1.31 16.03
C MET A 177 1.40 -0.09 16.66
N THR A 178 2.44 -0.34 17.47
CA THR A 178 2.59 -1.61 18.19
C THR A 178 1.40 -1.91 19.11
N LEU A 179 0.81 -0.89 19.75
CA LEU A 179 -0.38 -1.05 20.60
C LEU A 179 -1.62 -1.55 19.82
N ALA A 180 -1.66 -1.37 18.50
CA ALA A 180 -2.77 -1.80 17.65
C ALA A 180 -2.45 -3.02 16.76
N ALA A 181 -1.21 -3.53 16.79
CA ALA A 181 -0.71 -4.54 15.86
C ALA A 181 -1.53 -5.86 15.85
N ASP A 182 -2.11 -6.25 16.99
CA ASP A 182 -2.93 -7.46 17.09
C ASP A 182 -4.27 -7.36 16.35
N ARG A 183 -4.79 -6.14 16.17
CA ARG A 183 -6.12 -5.89 15.58
C ARG A 183 -6.10 -5.12 14.26
N ASP A 184 -4.96 -4.52 13.90
CA ASP A 184 -4.81 -3.73 12.67
C ASP A 184 -3.57 -4.18 11.90
N SER A 185 -3.80 -4.67 10.67
CA SER A 185 -2.72 -5.22 9.84
C SER A 185 -1.76 -4.17 9.28
N ILE A 186 -2.15 -2.90 9.18
CA ILE A 186 -1.24 -1.79 8.84
C ILE A 186 -0.33 -1.54 10.04
N ALA A 187 -0.91 -1.45 11.24
CA ALA A 187 -0.14 -1.24 12.46
C ALA A 187 0.87 -2.37 12.72
N ARG A 188 0.50 -3.63 12.40
CA ARG A 188 1.42 -4.77 12.45
C ARG A 188 2.65 -4.60 11.54
N GLN A 189 2.52 -3.93 10.38
CA GLN A 189 3.69 -3.68 9.52
C GLN A 189 4.74 -2.80 10.22
N TYR A 190 4.31 -1.79 10.99
CA TYR A 190 5.24 -0.97 11.78
C TYR A 190 5.86 -1.76 12.93
N ALA A 191 5.10 -2.63 13.57
CA ALA A 191 5.58 -3.45 14.69
C ALA A 191 6.61 -4.50 14.23
N GLU A 192 6.34 -5.15 13.08
CA GLU A 192 7.09 -6.31 12.57
C GLU A 192 7.97 -5.99 11.35
N ASP A 193 8.43 -4.75 11.23
CA ASP A 193 9.40 -4.31 10.20
C ASP A 193 8.95 -4.64 8.76
N PHE A 194 7.64 -4.52 8.48
CA PHE A 194 7.01 -4.78 7.17
C PHE A 194 7.27 -6.20 6.65
N ARG A 195 7.44 -7.19 7.55
CA ARG A 195 7.65 -8.59 7.19
C ARG A 195 6.59 -9.12 6.22
N ASP A 196 5.33 -8.72 6.37
CA ASP A 196 4.27 -9.21 5.47
C ASP A 196 4.41 -8.59 4.08
N VAL A 197 4.66 -7.28 3.97
CA VAL A 197 4.81 -6.60 2.67
C VAL A 197 6.09 -7.03 1.94
N LEU A 198 7.25 -6.95 2.61
CA LEU A 198 8.57 -7.22 2.01
C LEU A 198 8.92 -8.71 1.96
N GLY A 199 8.24 -9.55 2.74
CA GLY A 199 8.38 -11.00 2.73
C GLY A 199 7.25 -11.66 1.94
N PHE A 200 6.12 -11.90 2.62
CA PHE A 200 5.00 -12.66 2.06
C PHE A 200 4.43 -12.04 0.76
N GLY A 201 4.18 -10.74 0.76
CA GLY A 201 3.61 -10.02 -0.37
C GLY A 201 4.51 -10.05 -1.58
N LEU A 202 5.79 -9.64 -1.45
CA LEU A 202 6.75 -9.68 -2.55
C LEU A 202 6.95 -11.10 -3.09
N ALA A 203 7.02 -12.11 -2.23
CA ALA A 203 7.14 -13.50 -2.65
C ALA A 203 5.90 -13.97 -3.43
N THR A 204 4.70 -13.64 -2.93
CA THR A 204 3.42 -13.99 -3.58
C THR A 204 3.30 -13.31 -4.94
N PHE A 205 3.58 -12.01 -5.01
CA PHE A 205 3.50 -11.24 -6.26
C PHE A 205 4.47 -11.78 -7.32
N ARG A 206 5.74 -12.02 -6.95
CA ARG A 206 6.75 -12.57 -7.89
C ARG A 206 6.39 -13.97 -8.37
N ALA A 207 5.91 -14.83 -7.46
CA ALA A 207 5.45 -16.17 -7.82
C ALA A 207 4.26 -16.11 -8.77
N ALA A 208 3.30 -15.23 -8.53
CA ALA A 208 2.15 -15.04 -9.39
C ALA A 208 2.54 -14.48 -10.76
N CYS A 209 3.44 -13.49 -10.84
CA CYS A 209 3.98 -13.00 -12.11
C CYS A 209 4.61 -14.15 -12.93
N ALA A 210 5.40 -15.02 -12.29
CA ALA A 210 6.02 -16.15 -12.97
C ALA A 210 4.98 -17.21 -13.41
N ALA A 211 4.06 -17.59 -12.53
CA ALA A 211 3.03 -18.59 -12.80
C ALA A 211 2.03 -18.13 -13.89
N ARG A 212 1.80 -16.83 -13.98
CA ARG A 212 0.81 -16.21 -14.88
C ARG A 212 1.41 -15.53 -16.10
N ALA A 213 2.71 -15.69 -16.35
CA ALA A 213 3.41 -15.02 -17.45
C ALA A 213 2.79 -15.27 -18.84
N ALA A 214 2.17 -16.43 -19.05
CA ALA A 214 1.49 -16.80 -20.30
C ALA A 214 -0.01 -16.41 -20.33
N SER A 215 -0.53 -15.80 -19.28
CA SER A 215 -1.92 -15.32 -19.22
C SER A 215 -2.12 -14.13 -20.17
N PRO A 216 -3.33 -13.91 -20.72
CA PRO A 216 -3.67 -12.67 -21.41
C PRO A 216 -3.58 -11.42 -20.52
N THR A 217 -3.68 -11.58 -19.20
CA THR A 217 -3.70 -10.50 -18.21
C THR A 217 -2.71 -10.75 -17.06
N PRO A 218 -1.41 -10.95 -17.36
CA PRO A 218 -0.44 -11.52 -16.40
C PRO A 218 -0.28 -10.65 -15.15
N LEU A 219 -0.22 -9.32 -15.32
CA LEU A 219 -0.08 -8.39 -14.20
C LEU A 219 -1.36 -8.31 -13.35
N ALA A 220 -2.53 -8.19 -13.98
CA ALA A 220 -3.79 -8.13 -13.25
C ALA A 220 -4.04 -9.41 -12.45
N ASP A 221 -3.66 -10.58 -13.00
CA ASP A 221 -3.70 -11.86 -12.30
C ASP A 221 -2.74 -11.86 -11.11
N ALA A 222 -1.53 -11.34 -11.26
CA ALA A 222 -0.56 -11.27 -10.17
C ALA A 222 -1.01 -10.33 -9.04
N VAL A 223 -1.61 -9.18 -9.38
CA VAL A 223 -2.22 -8.26 -8.40
C VAL A 223 -3.37 -8.96 -7.66
N LEU A 224 -4.26 -9.63 -8.39
CA LEU A 224 -5.40 -10.35 -7.81
C LEU A 224 -4.95 -11.46 -6.86
N LEU A 225 -3.98 -12.28 -7.28
CA LEU A 225 -3.44 -13.37 -6.46
C LEU A 225 -2.69 -12.85 -5.22
N THR A 226 -2.01 -11.71 -5.33
CA THR A 226 -1.39 -11.05 -4.17
C THR A 226 -2.44 -10.59 -3.16
N TRP A 227 -3.52 -9.96 -3.63
CA TRP A 227 -4.63 -9.55 -2.78
C TRP A 227 -5.33 -10.73 -2.11
N PHE A 228 -5.63 -11.79 -2.86
CA PHE A 228 -6.18 -13.03 -2.31
C PHE A 228 -5.24 -13.65 -1.28
N GLY A 229 -3.94 -13.64 -1.54
CA GLY A 229 -2.92 -14.11 -0.61
C GLY A 229 -3.01 -13.40 0.74
N PHE A 230 -3.12 -12.07 0.74
CA PHE A 230 -3.34 -11.31 1.98
C PHE A 230 -4.69 -11.63 2.63
N LEU A 231 -5.78 -11.57 1.86
CA LEU A 231 -7.14 -11.75 2.38
C LEU A 231 -7.37 -13.14 2.98
N ALA A 232 -6.85 -14.19 2.34
CA ALA A 232 -6.97 -15.56 2.82
C ALA A 232 -6.10 -15.85 4.05
N ARG A 233 -5.02 -15.08 4.24
CA ARG A 233 -4.03 -15.35 5.28
C ARG A 233 -4.34 -14.64 6.60
N TRP A 234 -4.93 -13.45 6.55
CA TRP A 234 -5.30 -12.69 7.75
C TRP A 234 -6.70 -12.07 7.61
N PRO A 235 -7.51 -12.07 8.68
CA PRO A 235 -8.75 -11.30 8.73
C PRO A 235 -8.50 -9.83 8.41
N ASP A 236 -9.21 -9.31 7.42
CA ASP A 236 -9.06 -7.92 6.98
C ASP A 236 -9.52 -6.94 8.07
N SER A 237 -8.63 -6.03 8.51
CA SER A 237 -8.92 -5.13 9.62
C SER A 237 -9.85 -3.96 9.24
N HIS A 238 -10.05 -3.66 7.96
CA HIS A 238 -11.12 -2.76 7.52
C HIS A 238 -12.49 -3.44 7.65
N ILE A 239 -12.61 -4.71 7.26
CA ILE A 239 -13.82 -5.50 7.50
C ILE A 239 -14.07 -5.62 9.01
N ALA A 240 -13.05 -5.99 9.79
CA ALA A 240 -13.18 -6.19 11.23
C ALA A 240 -13.69 -4.93 11.94
N ARG A 241 -13.18 -3.74 11.58
CA ARG A 241 -13.62 -2.45 12.14
C ARG A 241 -15.08 -2.11 11.85
N LYS A 242 -15.61 -2.51 10.68
CA LYS A 242 -16.98 -2.16 10.25
C LYS A 242 -18.01 -3.25 10.53
N HIS A 243 -17.61 -4.51 10.47
CA HIS A 243 -18.48 -5.69 10.46
C HIS A 243 -18.11 -6.75 11.51
N GLY A 244 -17.05 -6.51 12.29
CA GLY A 244 -16.58 -7.39 13.36
C GLY A 244 -15.68 -8.54 12.88
N ASN A 245 -14.90 -9.09 13.82
CA ASN A 245 -13.91 -10.14 13.56
C ASN A 245 -14.51 -11.41 12.94
N ALA A 246 -15.73 -11.79 13.35
CA ALA A 246 -16.41 -12.97 12.79
C ALA A 246 -16.69 -12.79 11.29
N CYS A 247 -17.07 -11.59 10.85
CA CYS A 247 -17.24 -11.31 9.43
C CYS A 247 -15.91 -11.35 8.70
N ALA A 248 -14.87 -10.69 9.24
CA ALA A 248 -13.54 -10.68 8.64
C ALA A 248 -12.98 -12.10 8.47
N GLN A 249 -13.11 -12.96 9.48
CA GLN A 249 -12.67 -14.35 9.41
C GLN A 249 -13.41 -15.14 8.33
N ARG A 250 -14.74 -15.02 8.25
CA ARG A 250 -15.51 -15.71 7.20
C ARG A 250 -15.04 -15.32 5.79
N ILE A 251 -14.78 -14.04 5.56
CA ILE A 251 -14.30 -13.58 4.24
C ILE A 251 -12.90 -14.12 3.94
N SER A 252 -12.02 -14.23 4.93
CA SER A 252 -10.71 -14.89 4.77
C SER A 252 -10.87 -16.38 4.43
N ASP A 253 -11.78 -17.09 5.09
CA ASP A 253 -12.05 -18.51 4.81
C ASP A 253 -12.61 -18.71 3.39
N GLU A 254 -13.52 -17.82 2.95
CA GLU A 254 -14.05 -17.79 1.58
C GLU A 254 -12.92 -17.53 0.56
N ALA A 255 -12.02 -16.59 0.84
CA ALA A 255 -10.86 -16.30 -0.02
C ALA A 255 -9.90 -17.50 -0.11
N ALA A 256 -9.65 -18.21 0.99
CA ALA A 256 -8.87 -19.45 1.01
C ALA A 256 -9.54 -20.55 0.18
N ALA A 257 -10.88 -20.68 0.25
CA ALA A 257 -11.63 -21.64 -0.56
C ALA A 257 -11.57 -21.31 -2.07
N TRP A 258 -11.49 -20.03 -2.45
CA TRP A 258 -11.25 -19.63 -3.84
C TRP A 258 -9.84 -20.02 -4.31
N LEU A 259 -8.80 -19.76 -3.51
CA LEU A 259 -7.44 -20.17 -3.84
C LEU A 259 -7.31 -21.69 -4.01
N ALA A 260 -7.98 -22.47 -3.15
CA ALA A 260 -7.98 -23.93 -3.20
C ALA A 260 -8.62 -24.50 -4.48
N GLN A 261 -9.46 -23.72 -5.18
CA GLN A 261 -10.04 -24.12 -6.48
C GLN A 261 -9.06 -23.96 -7.66
N GLY A 262 -7.89 -23.36 -7.42
CA GLY A 262 -6.82 -23.17 -8.40
C GLY A 262 -6.82 -21.79 -9.05
N GLU A 263 -5.62 -21.23 -9.20
CA GLU A 263 -5.39 -19.87 -9.70
C GLU A 263 -5.98 -19.63 -11.10
N ALA A 264 -5.92 -20.64 -11.99
CA ALA A 264 -6.46 -20.54 -13.34
C ALA A 264 -7.97 -20.28 -13.34
N ARG A 265 -8.71 -20.94 -12.43
CA ARG A 265 -10.15 -20.75 -12.27
C ARG A 265 -10.47 -19.43 -11.58
N LEU A 266 -9.71 -19.09 -10.55
CA LEU A 266 -9.88 -17.83 -9.80
C LEU A 266 -9.71 -16.61 -10.72
N CYS A 267 -8.69 -16.58 -11.57
CA CYS A 267 -8.43 -15.48 -12.49
C CYS A 267 -9.21 -15.57 -13.81
N ALA A 268 -10.12 -16.53 -13.97
CA ALA A 268 -10.92 -16.61 -15.18
C ALA A 268 -11.87 -15.40 -15.28
N PRO A 269 -12.09 -14.81 -16.47
CA PRO A 269 -13.00 -13.69 -16.63
C PRO A 269 -14.39 -13.99 -16.06
N GLY A 270 -14.91 -13.09 -15.24
CA GLY A 270 -16.24 -13.21 -14.62
C GLY A 270 -16.35 -14.22 -13.46
N ALA A 271 -15.27 -14.92 -13.10
CA ALA A 271 -15.32 -15.97 -12.07
C ALA A 271 -15.75 -15.44 -10.69
N LEU A 272 -15.48 -14.17 -10.40
CA LEU A 272 -15.68 -13.56 -9.09
C LEU A 272 -16.83 -12.54 -9.05
N ASP A 273 -17.53 -12.30 -10.17
CA ASP A 273 -18.53 -11.21 -10.29
C ASP A 273 -19.66 -11.34 -9.26
N ASN A 274 -20.16 -12.56 -9.06
CA ASN A 274 -21.20 -12.82 -8.07
C ASN A 274 -20.71 -12.58 -6.63
N TRP A 275 -19.43 -12.88 -6.35
CA TRP A 275 -18.85 -12.66 -5.03
C TRP A 275 -18.58 -11.17 -4.81
N ASP A 276 -18.08 -10.44 -5.82
CA ASP A 276 -17.96 -8.98 -5.77
C ASP A 276 -19.30 -8.32 -5.46
N ALA A 277 -20.35 -8.67 -6.23
CA ALA A 277 -21.69 -8.13 -6.06
C ALA A 277 -22.26 -8.43 -4.66
N ALA A 278 -22.08 -9.65 -4.15
CA ALA A 278 -22.54 -10.05 -2.82
C ALA A 278 -21.82 -9.27 -1.71
N LEU A 279 -20.50 -9.11 -1.79
CA LEU A 279 -19.73 -8.32 -0.82
C LEU A 279 -20.16 -6.85 -0.83
N LYS A 280 -20.36 -6.27 -2.01
CA LYS A 280 -20.80 -4.87 -2.15
C LYS A 280 -22.22 -4.64 -1.66
N ALA A 281 -23.14 -5.56 -1.95
CA ALA A 281 -24.50 -5.51 -1.40
C ALA A 281 -24.50 -5.59 0.14
N GLY A 282 -23.56 -6.33 0.73
CA GLY A 282 -23.32 -6.38 2.18
C GLY A 282 -22.53 -5.19 2.75
N GLY A 283 -22.07 -4.25 1.91
CA GLY A 283 -21.18 -3.17 2.35
C GLY A 283 -19.82 -3.65 2.86
N ILE A 284 -19.38 -4.85 2.45
CA ILE A 284 -18.13 -5.48 2.88
C ILE A 284 -17.01 -5.05 1.92
N ASN A 285 -15.96 -4.46 2.48
CA ASN A 285 -14.78 -4.00 1.73
C ASN A 285 -13.51 -4.60 2.34
N PRO A 286 -12.84 -5.57 1.67
CA PRO A 286 -11.52 -6.05 2.05
C PRO A 286 -10.42 -5.02 1.69
N GLY A 287 -10.52 -3.84 2.32
CA GLY A 287 -9.70 -2.68 1.98
C GLY A 287 -8.29 -2.75 2.55
N THR A 288 -8.07 -3.36 3.71
CA THR A 288 -6.72 -3.47 4.27
C THR A 288 -5.88 -4.47 3.47
N SER A 289 -6.47 -5.56 2.98
CA SER A 289 -5.80 -6.45 2.04
C SER A 289 -5.38 -5.72 0.76
N ALA A 290 -6.18 -4.76 0.27
CA ALA A 290 -5.81 -3.93 -0.87
C ALA A 290 -4.72 -2.91 -0.55
N ASP A 291 -4.77 -2.25 0.62
CA ASP A 291 -3.70 -1.36 1.08
C ASP A 291 -2.35 -2.10 1.11
N LEU A 292 -2.33 -3.34 1.64
CA LEU A 292 -1.14 -4.21 1.67
C LEU A 292 -0.69 -4.62 0.26
N THR A 293 -1.62 -4.94 -0.64
CA THR A 293 -1.30 -5.20 -2.05
C THR A 293 -0.63 -4.00 -2.70
N VAL A 294 -1.16 -2.78 -2.53
CA VAL A 294 -0.53 -1.55 -3.06
C VAL A 294 0.87 -1.36 -2.50
N ALA A 295 1.07 -1.54 -1.19
CA ALA A 295 2.39 -1.41 -0.58
C ALA A 295 3.39 -2.45 -1.14
N THR A 296 2.94 -3.67 -1.39
CA THR A 296 3.74 -4.71 -2.04
C THR A 296 4.10 -4.35 -3.48
N LEU A 297 3.14 -3.85 -4.27
CA LEU A 297 3.37 -3.41 -5.64
C LEU A 297 4.33 -2.22 -5.70
N PHE A 298 4.17 -1.26 -4.80
CA PHE A 298 5.06 -0.12 -4.66
C PHE A 298 6.49 -0.57 -4.36
N ALA A 299 6.67 -1.46 -3.38
CA ALA A 299 7.99 -2.02 -3.09
C ALA A 299 8.57 -2.82 -4.27
N ALA A 300 7.74 -3.62 -4.97
CA ALA A 300 8.17 -4.37 -6.14
C ALA A 300 8.67 -3.44 -7.26
N ALA A 301 7.92 -2.37 -7.56
CA ALA A 301 8.27 -1.39 -8.59
C ALA A 301 9.48 -0.52 -8.23
N CYS A 302 9.75 -0.27 -6.94
CA CYS A 302 10.99 0.37 -6.51
C CYS A 302 12.21 -0.57 -6.62
N LEU A 303 12.03 -1.88 -6.41
CA LEU A 303 13.10 -2.89 -6.53
C LEU A 303 13.37 -3.28 -7.99
N ASP A 304 12.36 -3.17 -8.85
CA ASP A 304 12.41 -3.49 -10.27
C ASP A 304 11.65 -2.43 -11.08
N THR A 305 12.37 -1.40 -11.52
CA THR A 305 11.80 -0.27 -12.26
C THR A 305 11.29 -0.67 -13.65
N ALA A 306 11.65 -1.85 -14.16
CA ALA A 306 11.13 -2.36 -15.41
C ALA A 306 9.62 -2.61 -15.34
N LEU A 307 9.07 -2.92 -14.16
CA LEU A 307 7.63 -3.12 -13.98
C LEU A 307 6.81 -1.90 -14.42
N VAL A 308 7.32 -0.70 -14.12
CA VAL A 308 6.68 0.57 -14.47
C VAL A 308 6.89 0.90 -15.95
N ALA A 309 8.10 0.67 -16.47
CA ALA A 309 8.43 1.01 -17.86
C ALA A 309 7.62 0.18 -18.89
N HIS A 310 7.32 -1.08 -18.57
CA HIS A 310 6.57 -1.99 -19.45
C HIS A 310 5.05 -1.87 -19.30
N THR A 311 4.58 -1.14 -18.29
CA THR A 311 3.15 -0.98 -17.99
C THR A 311 2.86 0.51 -17.80
N PRO A 312 2.81 1.29 -18.89
CA PRO A 312 2.59 2.73 -18.78
C PRO A 312 1.26 3.01 -18.10
N ILE A 313 1.27 4.05 -17.25
CA ILE A 313 0.10 4.58 -16.55
C ILE A 313 -0.96 4.92 -17.59
N PHE A 314 -2.20 4.45 -17.43
CA PHE A 314 -3.34 4.86 -18.23
C PHE A 314 -3.43 6.40 -18.17
N SER A 315 -3.19 7.05 -19.31
CA SER A 315 -3.64 8.42 -19.54
C SER A 315 -5.16 8.39 -19.54
N LEU A 316 -5.76 8.60 -18.37
CA LEU A 316 -7.13 9.06 -18.28
C LEU A 316 -7.08 10.57 -18.54
N ASP A 317 -6.97 10.93 -19.81
CA ASP A 317 -7.15 12.29 -20.31
C ASP A 317 -8.61 12.75 -20.12
#